data_AF-A0AAW6YPV0-F1
#
_entry.id   AF-A0AAW6YPV0-F1
#
_cell.length_a   1.000
_cell.length_b   1.000
_cell.length_c   1.000
_cell.angle_alpha   90.00
_cell.angle_beta   90.00
_cell.angle_gamma   90.00
#
_symmetry.space_group_name_H-M   'P 1'
#
loop_
_entity.id
_entity.type
_entity.pdbx_description
1 polymer ?
#
loop_
_entity_poly.entity_id
_entity_poly.type
_entity_poly.pdbx_seq_one_letter_code
_entity_poly.pdbx_strand_id
1 'polypeptide(L)' 'MAIERAIFAGGCFWCMVQPFDQLPGIEAVVSGYTGGHIANPSYQEVKSGKTG' A
#
# COMPACT_ATOMS: atom_id res chain seq x y z
N MET A 1 -16.64 -5.42 -16.94
CA MET A 1 -15.35 -6.06 -16.61
C MET A 1 -15.25 -6.08 -15.09
N ALA A 2 -14.79 -7.18 -14.49
CA ALA A 2 -14.59 -7.25 -13.04
C ALA A 2 -13.17 -6.77 -12.73
N ILE A 3 -13.03 -5.94 -11.71
CA ILE A 3 -11.73 -5.43 -11.24
C ILE A 3 -11.25 -6.37 -10.14
N GLU A 4 -9.99 -6.79 -10.23
CA GLU A 4 -9.34 -7.58 -9.18
C GLU A 4 -8.40 -6.71 -8.34
N ARG A 5 -8.18 -7.11 -7.08
CA ARG A 5 -7.33 -6.38 -6.13
C ARG A 5 -6.14 -7.25 -5.72
N ALA A 6 -4.95 -6.67 -5.82
CA ALA A 6 -3.72 -7.21 -5.24
C ALA A 6 -3.15 -6.25 -4.20
N ILE A 7 -2.37 -6.78 -3.24
CA ILE A 7 -1.71 -6.01 -2.19
C ILE A 7 -0.23 -6.39 -2.20
N PHE A 8 0.64 -5.37 -2.23
CA PHE A 8 2.10 -5.55 -2.23
C PHE A 8 2.72 -4.80 -1.05
N ALA A 9 3.68 -5.44 -0.37
CA ALA A 9 4.45 -4.85 0.73
C ALA A 9 5.94 -5.12 0.49
N GLY A 10 6.64 -4.16 -0.12
CA GLY A 10 8.01 -4.34 -0.65
C GLY A 10 8.98 -3.19 -0.33
N GLY A 11 8.77 -2.47 0.78
CA GLY A 11 9.61 -1.34 1.19
C GLY A 11 8.87 0.00 1.16
N CYS A 12 9.55 1.09 0.80
CA CYS A 12 8.93 2.42 0.74
C CYS A 12 7.86 2.47 -0.35
N PHE A 13 6.60 2.64 0.05
CA PHE A 13 5.48 2.65 -0.90
C PHE A 13 5.58 3.77 -1.94
N TRP A 14 6.23 4.91 -1.64
CA TRP A 14 6.42 5.99 -2.61
C TRP A 14 7.17 5.52 -3.87
N CYS A 15 8.17 4.65 -3.70
CA CYS A 15 8.92 4.09 -4.83
C CYS A 15 8.12 3.01 -5.57
N MET A 16 7.15 2.39 -4.90
CA MET A 16 6.36 1.30 -5.48
C MET A 16 5.17 1.78 -6.31
N VAL A 17 4.65 3.00 -6.11
CA VAL A 17 3.49 3.49 -6.86
C VAL A 17 3.82 3.69 -8.34
N GLN A 18 4.92 4.39 -8.64
CA GLN A 18 5.24 4.82 -10.00
C GLN A 18 5.34 3.66 -11.02
N PRO A 19 5.95 2.49 -10.68
CA PRO A 19 5.97 1.37 -11.60
C PRO A 19 4.58 0.80 -11.93
N PHE A 20 3.63 0.79 -10.99
CA PHE A 20 2.30 0.23 -11.23
C PHE A 20 1.36 1.20 -11.93
N ASP A 21 1.46 2.49 -11.63
CA ASP A 21 0.58 3.52 -12.19
C ASP A 21 0.66 3.64 -13.73
N GLN A 22 1.79 3.21 -14.31
CA GLN A 22 2.04 3.26 -15.75
C GLN A 22 1.74 1.93 -16.47
N LEU A 23 1.35 0.87 -15.76
CA LEU A 23 1.12 -0.45 -16.36
C LEU A 23 -0.29 -0.53 -16.99
N PRO A 24 -0.40 -0.99 -18.25
CA PRO A 24 -1.69 -1.24 -18.88
C PRO A 24 -2.54 -2.21 -18.05
N GLY A 25 -3.81 -1.85 -17.82
CA GLY A 25 -4.78 -2.67 -17.08
C GLY A 25 -4.87 -2.37 -15.58
N ILE A 26 -3.99 -1.51 -15.03
CA ILE A 26 -4.15 -0.99 -13.68
C ILE A 26 -5.14 0.19 -13.72
N GLU A 27 -6.24 0.07 -12.98
CA GLU A 27 -7.22 1.18 -12.85
C GLU A 27 -6.86 2.17 -11.75
N ALA A 28 -6.27 1.72 -10.64
CA ALA A 28 -5.92 2.57 -9.51
C ALA A 28 -4.80 1.96 -8.65
N VAL A 29 -3.96 2.84 -8.09
CA VAL A 29 -2.94 2.48 -7.09
C VAL A 29 -3.16 3.30 -5.83
N VAL A 30 -3.29 2.62 -4.69
CA VAL A 30 -3.53 3.26 -3.38
C VAL A 30 -2.42 2.88 -2.41
N SER A 31 -1.75 3.89 -1.84
CA SER A 31 -0.79 3.70 -0.74
C SER A 31 -1.52 3.58 0.60
N GLY A 32 -1.08 2.68 1.46
CA GLY A 32 -1.66 2.49 2.78
C GLY A 32 -0.90 1.47 3.62
N TYR A 33 -1.51 1.09 4.74
CA TYR A 33 -0.94 0.16 5.72
C TYR A 33 -1.83 -1.07 5.86
N THR A 34 -1.20 -2.23 5.99
CA THR A 34 -1.87 -3.54 6.12
C THR A 34 -0.93 -4.53 6.81
N GLY A 35 -1.46 -5.66 7.26
CA GLY A 35 -0.68 -6.71 7.93
C GLY A 35 -0.32 -6.43 9.40
N GLY A 36 -0.62 -5.24 9.91
CA GLY A 36 -0.46 -4.87 11.33
C GLY A 36 -1.67 -5.21 12.19
N HIS A 37 -1.58 -4.85 13.48
CA HIS A 37 -2.62 -5.13 14.49
C HIS A 37 -3.36 -3.88 14.99
N ILE A 38 -2.90 -2.67 14.64
CA ILE A 38 -3.56 -1.41 14.97
C ILE A 38 -4.56 -1.05 13.87
N ALA A 39 -5.78 -0.70 14.24
CA ALA A 39 -6.82 -0.25 13.31
C ALA A 39 -6.60 1.22 12.92
N ASN A 40 -6.73 1.53 11.63
CA ASN A 40 -6.61 2.88 11.05
C ASN A 40 -5.35 3.65 11.53
N PRO A 41 -4.14 3.07 11.43
CA PRO A 41 -2.95 3.70 11.96
C PRO A 41 -2.55 4.93 11.13
N SER A 42 -2.05 5.95 11.79
CA SER A 42 -1.41 7.11 11.16
C SER A 42 0.02 6.79 10.70
N TYR A 43 0.55 7.61 9.78
CA TYR A 43 1.94 7.49 9.33
C TYR A 43 2.95 7.50 10.49
N GLN A 44 2.72 8.32 11.52
CA GLN A 44 3.63 8.44 12.67
C GLN A 44 3.62 7.18 13.54
N GLU A 45 2.47 6.55 13.71
CA GLU A 45 2.36 5.28 14.46
C GLU A 45 3.06 4.15 13.72
N VAL A 46 2.87 4.03 12.41
CA VAL A 46 3.57 3.01 11.61
C VAL A 46 5.08 3.24 11.62
N LYS A 47 5.52 4.50 11.50
CA LYS A 47 6.95 4.86 11.57
C LYS A 47 7.58 4.47 12.92
N SER A 48 6.80 4.37 14.00
CA SER A 48 7.32 3.95 15.30
C SER A 48 7.66 2.45 15.36
N GLY A 49 7.26 1.65 14.35
CA GLY A 49 7.51 0.21 14.30
C GLY A 49 6.73 -0.61 15.35
N LYS A 50 5.67 -0.03 15.93
CA LYS A 50 4.88 -0.67 16.99
C LYS A 50 3.53 -1.21 16.50
N THR A 51 3.18 -0.99 15.24
CA THR A 51 1.88 -1.37 14.66
C THR A 51 1.87 -2.77 14.05
N GLY A 52 3.03 -3.43 13.99
CA GLY A 52 3.32 -4.60 13.15
C GLY A 52 4.40 -4.29 12.14
#